data_AF-A0A662GR11-F1
#
_entry.id   AF-A0A662GR11-F1
#
_cell.length_a   1.000
_cell.length_b   1.000
_cell.length_c   1.000
_cell.angle_alpha   90.00
_cell.angle_beta   90.00
_cell.angle_gamma   90.00
#
_symmetry.space_group_name_H-M   'P 1'
#
loop_
_entity.id
_entity.type
_entity.pdbx_description
1 polymer ?
#
loop_
_entity_poly.entity_id
_entity_poly.type
_entity_poly.pdbx_seq_one_letter_code
_entity_poly.pdbx_strand_id
1 'polypeptide(L)'
;MALPEDLEKKLSYDEKKIYDNYRELFAKLDELWAQYEEESYEIIKRWDIDKMLLLEKMSKLSGLLKRLDEEINELRVKVDVGLISHEDAETNIEKLESLKNETIEKLTALEQAYSILSQKAEKHKKKILPLKIKASREEIEDKLIKLDERFKKGEIEEAVYQRLRREILELLKYVPS
;
A
#
# COMPACT_ATOMS: atom_id res chain seq x y z
N MET A 1 -1.59 -25.85 26.86
CA MET A 1 -0.82 -26.30 28.05
C MET A 1 -1.76 -27.00 29.02
N ALA A 2 -1.36 -28.08 29.70
CA ALA A 2 -2.22 -28.75 30.70
C ALA A 2 -2.27 -27.96 32.02
N LEU A 3 -3.30 -28.19 32.83
CA LEU A 3 -3.37 -27.60 34.16
C LEU A 3 -2.22 -28.20 35.03
N PRO A 4 -1.43 -27.39 35.73
CA PRO A 4 -0.44 -27.88 36.69
C PRO A 4 -1.07 -28.82 37.74
N GLU A 5 -0.38 -29.92 38.06
CA GLU A 5 -0.86 -30.97 38.99
C GLU A 5 -1.26 -30.43 40.38
N ASP A 6 -0.61 -29.38 40.86
CA ASP A 6 -0.88 -28.75 42.14
C ASP A 6 -2.19 -27.96 42.16
N LEU A 7 -2.63 -27.47 41.00
CA LEU A 7 -3.93 -26.83 40.79
C LEU A 7 -5.03 -27.87 40.55
N GLU A 8 -4.75 -28.95 39.84
CA GLU A 8 -5.73 -30.03 39.62
C GLU A 8 -6.22 -30.64 40.94
N LYS A 9 -5.38 -30.73 41.96
CA LYS A 9 -5.78 -31.27 43.27
C LYS A 9 -6.65 -30.32 44.10
N LYS A 10 -6.68 -29.03 43.76
CA LYS A 10 -7.36 -27.98 44.52
C LYS A 10 -8.71 -27.57 43.94
N LEU A 11 -8.97 -27.87 42.67
CA LEU A 11 -10.20 -27.51 41.98
C LEU A 11 -11.26 -28.62 42.10
N SER A 12 -12.51 -28.19 42.27
CA SER A 12 -13.69 -29.03 42.14
C SER A 12 -13.89 -29.49 40.69
N TYR A 13 -14.76 -30.48 40.50
CA TYR A 13 -15.10 -31.00 39.17
C TYR A 13 -15.68 -29.92 38.24
N ASP A 14 -16.60 -29.10 38.75
CA ASP A 14 -17.23 -28.05 37.96
C ASP A 14 -16.23 -26.95 37.56
N GLU A 15 -15.31 -26.59 38.47
CA GLU A 15 -14.24 -25.63 38.18
C GLU A 15 -13.26 -26.15 37.12
N LYS A 16 -12.91 -27.45 37.16
CA LYS A 16 -12.09 -28.10 36.13
C LYS A 16 -12.78 -28.08 34.77
N LYS A 17 -14.07 -28.42 34.73
CA LYS A 17 -14.86 -28.39 33.50
C LYS A 17 -14.93 -26.98 32.89
N ILE A 18 -15.08 -25.95 33.73
CA ILE A 18 -15.02 -24.55 33.28
C ILE A 18 -13.64 -24.24 32.70
N TYR A 19 -12.57 -24.61 33.41
CA TYR A 19 -11.20 -24.41 32.93
C TYR A 19 -10.96 -25.08 31.58
N ASP A 20 -11.28 -26.36 31.45
CA ASP A 20 -11.04 -27.13 30.23
C ASP A 20 -11.80 -26.52 29.04
N ASN A 21 -13.05 -26.10 29.26
CA ASN A 21 -13.83 -25.41 28.23
C ASN A 21 -13.16 -24.10 27.78
N TYR A 22 -12.76 -23.21 28.70
CA TYR A 22 -12.10 -21.96 28.32
C TYR A 22 -10.71 -22.17 27.73
N ARG A 23 -9.97 -23.18 28.19
CA ARG A 23 -8.68 -23.58 27.63
C ARG A 23 -8.81 -23.93 26.14
N GLU A 24 -9.81 -24.73 25.79
CA GLU A 24 -10.07 -25.09 24.39
C GLU A 24 -10.50 -23.87 23.57
N LEU A 25 -11.36 -23.01 24.13
CA LEU A 25 -11.78 -21.77 23.46
C LEU A 25 -10.61 -20.82 23.19
N PHE A 26 -9.70 -20.63 24.15
CA PHE A 26 -8.51 -19.79 23.95
C PHE A 26 -7.54 -20.41 22.96
N ALA A 27 -7.29 -21.73 23.01
CA ALA A 27 -6.44 -22.41 22.04
C ALA A 27 -6.95 -22.22 20.61
N LYS A 28 -8.29 -22.25 20.41
CA LYS A 28 -8.90 -21.97 19.11
C LYS A 28 -8.72 -20.51 18.67
N LEU A 29 -8.81 -19.55 19.60
CA LEU A 29 -8.54 -18.15 19.29
C LEU A 29 -7.07 -17.92 18.88
N ASP A 30 -6.13 -18.59 19.55
CA ASP A 30 -4.71 -18.53 19.21
C ASP A 30 -4.44 -19.09 17.81
N GLU A 31 -5.08 -20.21 17.44
CA GLU A 31 -4.99 -20.79 16.09
C GLU A 31 -5.54 -19.84 15.02
N LEU A 32 -6.73 -19.29 15.24
CA LEU A 32 -7.35 -18.32 14.33
C LEU A 32 -6.49 -17.05 14.19
N TRP A 33 -5.87 -16.60 15.27
CA TRP A 33 -4.96 -15.46 15.25
C TRP A 33 -3.69 -15.76 14.46
N ALA A 34 -3.06 -16.92 14.69
CA ALA A 34 -1.87 -17.32 13.94
C ALA A 34 -2.14 -17.42 12.44
N GLN A 35 -3.27 -18.01 12.05
CA GLN A 35 -3.70 -18.07 10.65
C GLN A 35 -3.92 -16.67 10.07
N TYR A 36 -4.61 -15.79 10.80
CA TYR A 36 -4.82 -14.41 10.38
C TYR A 36 -3.50 -13.65 10.16
N GLU A 37 -2.51 -13.83 11.05
CA GLU A 37 -1.21 -13.20 10.91
C GLU A 37 -0.48 -13.65 9.64
N GLU A 38 -0.44 -14.96 9.39
CA GLU A 38 0.26 -15.55 8.24
C GLU A 38 -0.40 -15.12 6.94
N GLU A 39 -1.71 -15.29 6.81
CA GLU A 39 -2.45 -14.90 5.61
C GLU A 39 -2.37 -13.39 5.35
N SER A 40 -2.54 -12.57 6.39
CA SER A 40 -2.46 -11.12 6.24
C SER A 40 -1.07 -10.69 5.78
N TYR A 41 0.00 -11.30 6.30
CA TYR A 41 1.36 -10.97 5.91
C TYR A 41 1.62 -11.29 4.43
N GLU A 42 1.19 -12.46 3.96
CA GLU A 42 1.33 -12.84 2.55
C GLU A 42 0.47 -11.97 1.61
N ILE A 43 -0.75 -11.64 2.01
CA ILE A 43 -1.61 -10.70 1.26
C ILE A 43 -0.97 -9.32 1.18
N ILE A 44 -0.41 -8.81 2.28
CA ILE A 44 0.27 -7.51 2.32
C ILE A 44 1.46 -7.48 1.36
N LYS A 45 2.27 -8.54 1.31
CA LYS A 45 3.40 -8.63 0.36
C LYS A 45 2.92 -8.57 -1.10
N ARG A 46 1.89 -9.35 -1.44
CA ARG A 46 1.31 -9.36 -2.79
C ARG A 46 0.75 -7.98 -3.15
N TRP A 47 0.01 -7.36 -2.23
CA TRP A 47 -0.49 -6.01 -2.39
C TRP A 47 0.64 -5.00 -2.66
N ASP A 48 1.78 -5.11 -1.96
CA ASP A 48 2.91 -4.20 -2.16
C ASP A 48 3.57 -4.32 -3.54
N ILE A 49 3.40 -5.46 -4.22
CA ILE A 49 3.81 -5.66 -5.61
C ILE A 49 2.74 -5.09 -6.55
N ASP A 50 1.49 -5.52 -6.39
CA ASP A 50 0.40 -5.17 -7.29
C ASP A 50 0.08 -3.66 -7.26
N LYS A 51 0.23 -3.01 -6.09
CA LYS A 51 0.06 -1.56 -5.96
C LYS A 51 0.97 -0.79 -6.92
N MET A 52 2.19 -1.27 -7.17
CA MET A 52 3.13 -0.61 -8.07
C MET A 52 2.64 -0.66 -9.52
N LEU A 53 2.06 -1.80 -9.92
CA LEU A 53 1.45 -1.95 -11.25
C LEU A 53 0.24 -1.03 -11.43
N LEU A 54 -0.58 -0.85 -10.38
CA LEU A 54 -1.70 0.08 -10.43
C LEU A 54 -1.23 1.53 -10.56
N LEU A 55 -0.24 1.94 -9.75
CA LEU A 55 0.35 3.28 -9.81
C LEU A 55 1.00 3.58 -11.18
N GLU A 56 1.69 2.60 -11.77
CA GLU A 56 2.25 2.73 -13.12
C GLU A 56 1.14 2.94 -14.17
N LYS A 57 0.06 2.17 -14.10
CA LYS A 57 -1.09 2.33 -14.99
C LYS A 57 -1.74 3.70 -14.84
N MET A 58 -1.92 4.18 -13.61
CA MET A 58 -2.44 5.52 -13.34
C MET A 58 -1.53 6.59 -13.96
N SER A 59 -0.21 6.48 -13.76
CA SER A 59 0.77 7.40 -14.35
C SER A 59 0.72 7.43 -15.87
N LYS A 60 0.57 6.27 -16.53
CA LYS A 60 0.39 6.18 -17.99
C LYS A 60 -0.90 6.86 -18.47
N LEU A 61 -2.00 6.69 -17.75
CA LEU A 61 -3.27 7.35 -18.07
C LEU A 61 -3.17 8.87 -17.90
N SER A 62 -2.56 9.35 -16.81
CA SER A 62 -2.31 10.79 -16.61
C SER A 62 -1.42 11.37 -17.71
N GLY A 63 -0.39 10.63 -18.13
CA GLY A 63 0.45 11.03 -19.27
C GLY A 63 -0.29 11.06 -20.60
N LEU A 64 -1.22 10.12 -20.82
CA LEU A 64 -2.10 10.14 -21.99
C LEU A 64 -3.02 11.36 -21.97
N LEU A 65 -3.66 11.67 -20.84
CA LEU A 65 -4.52 12.85 -20.70
C LEU A 65 -3.78 14.13 -21.06
N LYS A 66 -2.56 14.30 -20.54
CA LYS A 66 -1.73 15.47 -20.85
C LYS A 66 -1.46 15.61 -22.36
N ARG A 67 -1.15 14.50 -23.04
CA ARG A 67 -0.93 14.51 -24.50
C ARG A 67 -2.21 14.83 -25.28
N LEU A 68 -3.35 14.28 -24.86
CA LEU A 68 -4.63 14.59 -25.49
C LEU A 68 -4.99 16.07 -25.33
N ASP A 69 -4.74 16.65 -24.15
CA ASP A 69 -4.90 18.08 -23.91
C ASP A 69 -4.01 18.95 -24.80
N GLU A 70 -2.74 18.58 -24.93
CA GLU A 70 -1.78 19.26 -25.81
C GLU A 70 -2.23 19.19 -27.29
N GLU A 71 -2.68 18.03 -27.76
CA GLU A 71 -3.11 17.81 -29.14
C GLU A 71 -4.42 18.56 -29.48
N ILE A 72 -5.40 18.53 -28.58
CA ILE A 72 -6.64 19.33 -28.71
C ILE A 72 -6.29 20.83 -28.78
N ASN A 73 -5.40 21.30 -27.90
CA ASN A 73 -5.00 22.70 -27.89
C ASN A 73 -4.24 23.09 -29.16
N GLU A 74 -3.36 22.24 -29.67
CA GLU A 74 -2.65 22.47 -30.92
C GLU A 74 -3.61 22.61 -32.12
N LEU A 75 -4.62 21.74 -32.22
CA LEU A 75 -5.64 21.82 -33.27
C LEU A 75 -6.44 23.12 -33.16
N ARG A 76 -6.87 23.51 -31.95
CA ARG A 76 -7.58 24.78 -31.72
C ARG A 76 -6.73 25.99 -32.13
N VAL A 77 -5.45 26.03 -31.75
CA VAL A 77 -4.54 27.10 -32.16
C VAL A 77 -4.38 27.14 -33.68
N LYS A 78 -4.25 26.00 -34.36
CA LYS A 78 -4.16 25.94 -35.83
C LYS A 78 -5.42 26.49 -36.51
N VAL A 79 -6.61 26.25 -35.94
CA VAL A 79 -7.86 26.87 -36.40
C VAL A 79 -7.81 28.38 -36.18
N ASP A 80 -7.44 28.83 -34.99
CA ASP A 80 -7.42 30.25 -34.62
C ASP A 80 -6.48 31.08 -35.50
N VAL A 81 -5.34 30.52 -35.91
CA VAL A 81 -4.38 31.18 -36.82
C VAL A 81 -4.68 30.95 -38.31
N GLY A 82 -5.78 30.27 -38.63
CA GLY A 82 -6.22 30.02 -40.01
C GLY A 82 -5.36 29.04 -40.80
N LEU A 83 -4.57 28.18 -40.12
CA LEU A 83 -3.77 27.13 -40.77
C LEU A 83 -4.61 25.94 -41.22
N ILE A 84 -5.74 25.68 -40.54
CA ILE A 84 -6.74 24.66 -40.89
C ILE A 84 -8.14 25.26 -40.74
N SER A 85 -9.12 24.74 -41.49
CA SER A 85 -10.51 25.17 -41.31
C SER A 85 -11.12 24.58 -40.03
N HIS A 86 -12.14 25.24 -39.49
CA HIS A 86 -12.88 24.71 -38.34
C HIS A 86 -13.49 23.34 -38.65
N GLU A 87 -14.09 23.21 -39.84
CA GLU A 87 -14.78 21.99 -40.29
C GLU A 87 -13.81 20.81 -40.41
N ASP A 88 -12.57 21.04 -40.87
CA ASP A 88 -11.51 20.02 -40.95
C ASP A 88 -11.00 19.59 -39.56
N ALA A 89 -11.05 20.49 -38.57
CA ALA A 89 -10.52 20.24 -37.23
C ALA A 89 -11.56 19.62 -36.28
N GLU A 90 -12.83 19.97 -36.44
CA GLU A 90 -13.94 19.66 -35.53
C GLU A 90 -14.07 18.15 -35.27
N THR A 91 -14.13 17.33 -36.32
CA THR A 91 -14.24 15.87 -36.17
C THR A 91 -13.05 15.25 -35.42
N ASN A 92 -11.86 15.83 -35.55
CA ASN A 92 -10.67 15.33 -34.84
C ASN A 92 -10.68 15.77 -33.37
N ILE A 93 -11.06 17.02 -33.10
CA ILE A 93 -11.23 17.53 -31.74
C ILE A 93 -12.28 16.71 -30.98
N GLU A 94 -13.44 16.44 -31.59
CA GLU A 94 -14.48 15.62 -30.97
C GLU A 94 -14.00 14.20 -30.62
N LYS A 95 -13.24 13.55 -31.51
CA LYS A 95 -12.65 12.22 -31.24
C LYS A 95 -11.66 12.26 -30.09
N LEU A 96 -10.79 13.27 -30.04
CA LEU A 96 -9.81 13.43 -28.97
C LEU A 96 -10.49 13.74 -27.63
N GLU A 97 -11.53 14.57 -27.63
CA GLU A 97 -12.33 14.87 -26.44
C GLU A 97 -13.07 13.63 -25.93
N SER A 98 -13.64 12.82 -26.83
CA SER A 98 -14.27 11.54 -26.47
C SER A 98 -13.25 10.58 -25.82
N LEU A 99 -12.08 10.39 -26.43
CA LEU A 99 -11.02 9.55 -25.86
C LEU A 99 -10.49 10.10 -24.53
N LYS A 100 -10.40 11.42 -24.39
CA LYS A 100 -10.02 12.09 -23.15
C LYS A 100 -11.03 11.78 -22.04
N ASN A 101 -12.33 11.89 -22.32
CA ASN A 101 -13.39 11.59 -21.35
C ASN A 101 -13.34 10.12 -20.91
N GLU A 102 -13.21 9.17 -21.84
CA GLU A 102 -13.03 7.75 -21.50
C GLU A 102 -11.79 7.50 -20.62
N THR A 103 -10.70 8.21 -20.92
CA THR A 103 -9.45 8.10 -20.15
C THR A 103 -9.61 8.68 -18.74
N ILE A 104 -10.35 9.78 -18.58
CA ILE A 104 -10.68 10.39 -17.27
C ILE A 104 -11.51 9.41 -16.43
N GLU A 105 -12.56 8.84 -17.01
CA GLU A 105 -13.44 7.89 -16.31
C GLU A 105 -12.65 6.68 -15.81
N LYS A 106 -11.79 6.12 -16.69
CA LYS A 106 -10.94 4.98 -16.35
C LYS A 106 -9.92 5.31 -15.26
N LEU A 107 -9.27 6.48 -15.34
CA LEU A 107 -8.32 6.92 -14.31
C LEU A 107 -9.01 7.08 -12.96
N THR A 108 -10.18 7.75 -12.95
CA THR A 108 -10.98 7.98 -11.75
C THR A 108 -11.41 6.66 -11.11
N ALA A 109 -11.90 5.69 -11.90
CA ALA A 109 -12.27 4.38 -11.41
C ALA A 109 -11.07 3.63 -10.79
N LEU A 110 -9.90 3.73 -11.42
CA LEU A 110 -8.68 3.10 -10.93
C LEU A 110 -8.20 3.72 -9.62
N GLU A 111 -8.25 5.05 -9.51
CA GLU A 111 -7.92 5.80 -8.29
C GLU A 111 -8.81 5.41 -7.11
N GLN A 112 -10.12 5.30 -7.36
CA GLN A 112 -11.09 4.87 -6.34
C GLN A 112 -10.82 3.44 -5.88
N ALA A 113 -10.63 2.50 -6.81
CA ALA A 113 -10.31 1.12 -6.49
C ALA A 113 -9.00 1.01 -5.70
N TYR A 114 -7.97 1.74 -6.12
CA TYR A 114 -6.69 1.81 -5.41
C TYR A 114 -6.85 2.34 -3.98
N SER A 115 -7.63 3.41 -3.79
CA SER A 115 -7.88 4.00 -2.47
C SER A 115 -8.55 3.03 -1.51
N ILE A 116 -9.59 2.33 -1.97
CA ILE A 116 -10.33 1.32 -1.17
C ILE A 116 -9.39 0.21 -0.72
N LEU A 117 -8.57 -0.32 -1.63
CA LEU A 117 -7.63 -1.40 -1.32
C LEU A 117 -6.50 -0.93 -0.40
N SER A 118 -5.99 0.29 -0.63
CA SER A 118 -4.94 0.89 0.19
C SER A 118 -5.39 1.05 1.65
N GLN A 119 -6.62 1.52 1.88
CA GLN A 119 -7.18 1.67 3.22
C GLN A 119 -7.32 0.31 3.94
N LYS A 120 -7.77 -0.72 3.21
CA LYS A 120 -7.84 -2.09 3.76
C LYS A 120 -6.45 -2.59 4.11
N ALA A 121 -5.51 -2.54 3.17
CA ALA A 121 -4.13 -2.99 3.39
C ALA A 121 -3.49 -2.30 4.61
N GLU A 122 -3.68 -0.99 4.74
CA GLU A 122 -3.13 -0.21 5.86
C GLU A 122 -3.67 -0.67 7.22
N LYS A 123 -4.97 -1.00 7.30
CA LYS A 123 -5.58 -1.55 8.51
C LYS A 123 -4.92 -2.87 8.93
N HIS A 124 -4.58 -3.74 7.98
CA HIS A 124 -3.91 -5.01 8.26
C HIS A 124 -2.43 -4.79 8.57
N LYS A 125 -1.73 -3.90 7.86
CA LYS A 125 -0.33 -3.54 8.12
C LYS A 125 -0.11 -3.08 9.55
N LYS A 126 -0.96 -2.17 10.04
CA LYS A 126 -0.91 -1.69 11.44
C LYS A 126 -1.05 -2.77 12.49
N LYS A 127 -1.73 -3.88 12.17
CA LYS A 127 -1.92 -5.01 13.09
C LYS A 127 -0.76 -6.00 13.04
N ILE A 128 -0.24 -6.27 11.84
CA ILE A 128 0.67 -7.39 11.60
C ILE A 128 2.14 -6.98 11.60
N LEU A 129 2.48 -5.85 10.98
CA LEU A 129 3.88 -5.43 10.85
C LEU A 129 4.60 -5.20 12.19
N PRO A 130 3.98 -4.59 13.22
CA PRO A 130 4.64 -4.46 14.54
C PRO A 130 5.09 -5.81 15.13
N LEU A 131 4.34 -6.89 14.86
CA LEU A 131 4.61 -8.23 15.38
C LEU A 131 5.68 -8.97 14.58
N LYS A 132 5.86 -8.63 13.30
CA LYS A 132 6.84 -9.26 12.40
C LYS A 132 8.17 -8.51 12.35
N ILE A 133 8.17 -7.21 12.63
CA ILE A 133 9.39 -6.41 12.72
C ILE A 133 10.12 -6.80 14.01
N LYS A 134 11.17 -7.62 13.88
CA LYS A 134 12.00 -8.08 15.00
C LYS A 134 13.02 -7.02 15.47
N ALA A 135 13.07 -5.86 14.81
CA ALA A 135 14.00 -4.79 15.14
C ALA A 135 13.32 -3.76 16.06
N SER A 136 14.04 -3.27 17.06
CA SER A 136 13.56 -2.18 17.90
C SER A 136 13.48 -0.88 17.09
N ARG A 137 12.70 0.08 17.58
CA ARG A 137 12.63 1.42 16.97
C ARG A 137 14.02 2.06 16.88
N GLU A 138 14.79 1.99 17.97
CA GLU A 138 16.16 2.49 18.05
C GLU A 138 17.07 1.85 16.99
N GLU A 139 16.96 0.54 16.74
CA GLU A 139 17.75 -0.15 15.71
C GLU A 139 17.41 0.34 14.29
N ILE A 140 16.16 0.72 14.03
CA ILE A 140 15.74 1.26 12.74
C ILE A 140 16.16 2.72 12.59
N GLU A 141 16.09 3.51 13.66
CA GLU A 141 16.58 4.90 13.70
C GLU A 141 18.11 4.95 13.52
N ASP A 142 18.86 4.04 14.14
CA ASP A 142 20.31 3.90 13.93
C ASP A 142 20.66 3.57 12.47
N LYS A 143 19.87 2.71 11.81
CA LYS A 143 20.03 2.46 10.37
C LYS A 143 19.79 3.71 9.52
N LEU A 144 18.83 4.55 9.92
CA LEU A 144 18.57 5.82 9.24
C LEU A 144 19.75 6.79 9.39
N ILE A 145 20.29 6.91 10.61
CA ILE A 145 21.47 7.74 10.89
C ILE A 145 22.66 7.28 10.05
N LYS A 146 22.94 5.97 10.05
CA LYS A 146 24.02 5.39 9.25
C LYS A 146 23.83 5.62 7.75
N LEU A 147 22.59 5.55 7.25
CA LEU A 147 22.29 5.86 5.85
C LEU A 147 22.61 7.33 5.54
N ASP A 148 22.18 8.27 6.38
CA ASP A 148 22.45 9.70 6.22
C ASP A 148 23.95 10.00 6.25
N GLU A 149 24.72 9.35 7.13
CA GLU A 149 26.18 9.49 7.19
C GLU A 149 26.88 9.02 5.92
N ARG A 150 26.48 7.86 5.39
CA ARG A 150 27.05 7.32 4.13
C ARG A 150 26.74 8.22 2.94
N PHE A 151 25.55 8.82 2.90
CA PHE A 151 25.21 9.80 1.88
C PHE A 151 26.07 11.06 1.98
N LYS A 152 26.23 11.62 3.19
CA LYS A 152 27.11 12.78 3.43
C LYS A 152 28.56 12.54 3.05
N LYS A 153 29.04 11.29 3.17
CA LYS A 153 30.38 10.86 2.74
C LYS A 153 30.51 10.63 1.22
N GLY A 154 29.42 10.71 0.46
CA GLY A 154 29.40 10.45 -0.99
C GLY A 154 29.50 8.97 -1.34
N GLU A 155 29.25 8.06 -0.40
CA GLU A 155 29.35 6.60 -0.63
C GLU A 155 28.12 6.03 -1.34
N ILE A 156 27.03 6.80 -1.40
CA ILE A 156 25.76 6.39 -2.03
C ILE A 156 25.21 7.54 -2.86
N GLU A 157 24.64 7.18 -4.02
CA GLU A 157 24.00 8.12 -4.92
C GLU A 157 22.66 8.63 -4.35
N GLU A 158 22.30 9.86 -4.68
CA GLU A 158 21.07 10.54 -4.25
C GLU A 158 19.82 9.68 -4.48
N ALA A 159 19.69 9.07 -5.67
CA ALA A 159 18.53 8.24 -6.01
C ALA A 159 18.38 7.02 -5.09
N VAL A 160 19.52 6.39 -4.74
CA VAL A 160 19.55 5.22 -3.85
C VAL A 160 19.25 5.64 -2.41
N TYR A 161 19.85 6.75 -1.96
CA TYR A 161 19.59 7.34 -0.65
C TYR A 161 18.10 7.65 -0.46
N GLN A 162 17.49 8.38 -1.40
CA GLN A 162 16.07 8.77 -1.31
C GLN A 162 15.13 7.58 -1.32
N ARG A 163 15.48 6.49 -2.00
CA ARG A 163 14.71 5.24 -1.96
C ARG A 163 14.80 4.59 -0.59
N LEU A 164 16.01 4.31 -0.12
CA LEU A 164 16.24 3.62 1.17
C LEU A 164 15.70 4.41 2.36
N ARG A 165 15.87 5.74 2.33
CA ARG A 165 15.35 6.64 3.36
C ARG A 165 13.84 6.55 3.47
N ARG A 166 13.13 6.54 2.34
CA ARG A 166 11.67 6.35 2.32
C ARG A 166 11.27 5.00 2.91
N GLU A 167 11.94 3.93 2.51
CA GLU A 167 11.64 2.58 3.03
C GLU A 167 11.82 2.48 4.55
N ILE A 168 12.91 3.03 5.09
CA ILE A 168 13.18 3.05 6.54
C ILE A 168 12.13 3.89 7.29
N LEU A 169 11.77 5.06 6.75
CA LEU A 169 10.73 5.90 7.34
C LEU A 169 9.35 5.26 7.29
N GLU A 170 9.02 4.52 6.24
CA GLU A 170 7.76 3.75 6.17
C GLU A 170 7.73 2.66 7.25
N LEU A 171 8.83 1.96 7.51
CA LEU A 171 8.90 0.96 8.57
C LEU A 171 8.65 1.56 9.97
N LEU A 172 9.21 2.74 10.24
CA LEU A 172 9.03 3.45 11.53
C LEU A 172 7.57 3.81 11.84
N LYS A 173 6.67 3.85 10.84
CA LYS A 173 5.23 4.05 11.07
C LYS A 173 4.56 2.87 11.76
N TYR A 174 5.16 1.69 11.68
CA TYR A 174 4.60 0.44 12.20
C TYR A 174 5.37 -0.11 13.41
N VAL A 175 6.42 0.58 13.85
CA VAL A 175 7.15 0.20 15.07
C VAL A 175 6.76 1.18 16.19
N PRO A 176 6.15 0.70 17.29
CA PRO A 176 5.78 1.55 18.41
C PRO A 176 7.00 2.26 19.01
N SER A 177 6.75 3.46 19.54
CA SER A 177 7.73 4.26 20.28
C SER A 177 8.11 3.62 21.61
#